data_AF-A0A920BI42-F1
#
_entry.id   AF-A0A920BI42-F1
#
_cell.length_a   1.000
_cell.length_b   1.000
_cell.length_c   1.000
_cell.angle_alpha   90.00
_cell.angle_beta   90.00
_cell.angle_gamma   90.00
#
_symmetry.space_group_name_H-M   'P 1'
#
loop_
_entity.id
_entity.type
_entity.pdbx_description
1 polymer ?
#
loop_
_entity_poly.entity_id
_entity_poly.type
_entity_poly.pdbx_seq_one_letter_code
_entity_poly.pdbx_strand_id
1 'polypeptide(L)' 'MYVFSADPCRDERIAVVEIWDNYDSLHQHFDHENYFNMGNLIRSTSGRDSNHRKFRCDLSEPVYDENRRARADFFTLEQ' A
#
# COMPACT_ATOMS: atom_id res chain seq x y z
N MET A 1 -5.21 -2.76 -4.41
CA MET A 1 -4.28 -2.02 -5.32
C MET A 1 -2.85 -2.43 -5.00
N TYR A 2 -1.98 -2.55 -6.02
CA TYR A 2 -0.59 -2.94 -5.85
C TYR A 2 0.33 -1.96 -6.61
N VAL A 3 1.32 -1.36 -5.93
CA VAL A 3 2.26 -0.41 -6.54
C VAL A 3 3.69 -0.72 -6.12
N PHE A 4 4.57 -0.89 -7.11
CA PHE A 4 6.01 -0.84 -6.96
C PHE A 4 6.53 0.47 -7.55
N SER A 5 7.36 1.19 -6.82
CA SER A 5 8.01 2.41 -7.30
C SER A 5 9.43 2.49 -6.78
N ALA A 6 10.34 3.06 -7.57
CA ALA A 6 11.62 3.51 -7.04
C ALA A 6 11.39 4.63 -6.03
N ASP A 7 12.23 4.70 -4.99
CA ASP A 7 12.28 5.85 -4.09
C ASP A 7 12.95 7.01 -4.85
N PRO A 8 12.25 8.15 -5.07
CA PRO A 8 12.78 9.26 -5.85
C PRO A 8 13.95 9.99 -5.17
N CYS A 9 14.19 9.72 -3.88
CA CYS A 9 15.23 10.39 -3.08
C CYS A 9 16.34 9.43 -2.64
N ARG A 10 16.20 8.13 -2.85
CA ARG A 10 17.17 7.12 -2.40
C ARG A 10 17.38 6.07 -3.47
N ASP A 11 18.52 6.16 -4.14
CA ASP A 11 18.95 5.18 -5.12
C ASP A 11 18.91 3.77 -4.54
N GLU A 12 18.64 2.79 -5.42
CA GLU A 12 18.59 1.35 -5.11
C GLU A 12 17.48 0.93 -4.14
N ARG A 13 16.58 1.84 -3.74
CA ARG A 13 15.41 1.53 -2.93
C ARG A 13 14.15 1.44 -3.78
N ILE A 14 13.38 0.40 -3.52
CA ILE A 14 11.99 0.28 -3.99
C ILE A 14 11.03 0.44 -2.81
N ALA A 15 9.92 1.12 -3.06
CA ALA A 15 8.76 1.16 -2.19
C ALA A 15 7.67 0.27 -2.77
N VAL A 16 7.07 -0.54 -1.89
CA VAL A 16 5.94 -1.40 -2.23
C VAL A 16 4.76 -0.95 -1.39
N VAL A 17 3.66 -0.58 -2.05
CA VAL A 17 2.41 -0.18 -1.38
C VAL A 17 1.29 -1.10 -1.85
N GLU A 18 0.62 -1.69 -0.88
CA GLU A 18 -0.53 -2.55 -1.09
C GLU A 18 -1.71 -1.99 -0.31
N ILE A 19 -2.85 -1.84 -0.99
CA ILE A 19 -4.12 -1.45 -0.37
C ILE A 19 -5.09 -2.61 -0.51
N TRP A 20 -5.64 -3.02 0.63
CA TRP A 20 -6.53 -4.15 0.81
C TRP A 20 -7.88 -3.68 1.32
N ASP A 21 -8.96 -4.20 0.73
CA ASP A 21 -10.33 -3.79 1.09
C ASP A 21 -10.75 -4.32 2.47
N ASN A 22 -10.22 -5.47 2.88
CA ASN A 22 -10.57 -6.10 4.15
C ASN A 22 -9.48 -7.07 4.64
N TYR A 23 -9.66 -7.53 5.88
CA TYR A 23 -8.78 -8.49 6.52
C TYR A 23 -8.69 -9.82 5.76
N ASP A 24 -9.81 -10.39 5.32
CA ASP A 24 -9.86 -11.72 4.72
C ASP A 24 -9.06 -11.79 3.41
N SER A 25 -9.17 -10.76 2.56
CA SER A 25 -8.41 -10.66 1.31
C SER A 25 -6.89 -10.56 1.56
N LEU A 26 -6.48 -9.77 2.56
CA LEU A 26 -5.07 -9.70 2.97
C LEU A 26 -4.58 -11.03 3.57
N HIS A 27 -5.41 -11.69 4.35
CA HIS A 27 -5.06 -12.98 4.94
C HIS A 27 -4.84 -14.05 3.85
N GLN A 28 -5.77 -14.17 2.91
CA GLN A 28 -5.63 -15.06 1.76
C GLN A 28 -4.41 -14.74 0.91
N HIS A 29 -4.06 -13.46 0.78
CA HIS A 29 -2.85 -13.07 0.05
C HIS A 29 -1.58 -13.68 0.64
N PHE A 30 -1.45 -13.70 1.98
CA PHE A 30 -0.29 -14.29 2.64
C PHE A 30 -0.15 -15.80 2.43
N ASP A 31 -1.25 -16.50 2.14
CA ASP A 31 -1.26 -17.93 1.85
C ASP A 31 -1.16 -18.24 0.34
N HIS A 32 -1.19 -17.22 -0.53
CA HIS A 32 -1.22 -17.40 -1.98
C HIS A 32 0.20 -17.53 -2.57
N GLU A 33 0.36 -18.38 -3.59
CA GLU A 33 1.66 -18.66 -4.23
C GLU A 33 2.37 -17.39 -4.73
N ASN A 34 1.63 -16.45 -5.32
CA ASN A 34 2.13 -15.14 -5.74
C ASN A 34 2.88 -14.38 -4.62
N TYR A 35 2.43 -14.44 -3.37
CA TYR A 35 3.11 -13.78 -2.25
C TYR A 35 4.48 -14.42 -2.00
N PHE A 36 4.54 -15.75 -1.98
CA PHE A 36 5.80 -16.48 -1.81
C PHE A 36 6.76 -16.26 -2.98
N ASN A 37 6.27 -16.34 -4.22
CA ASN A 37 7.06 -16.17 -5.43
C ASN A 37 7.66 -14.76 -5.53
N MET A 38 6.87 -13.73 -5.23
CA MET A 38 7.35 -12.35 -5.18
C MET A 38 8.40 -12.17 -4.09
N GLY A 39 8.12 -12.63 -2.86
CA GLY A 39 9.08 -12.52 -1.76
C GLY A 39 10.41 -13.21 -2.08
N ASN A 40 10.37 -14.35 -2.76
CA ASN A 40 11.57 -15.08 -3.18
C ASN A 40 12.36 -14.32 -4.25
N LEU A 41 11.70 -13.71 -5.23
CA LEU A 41 12.35 -12.89 -6.25
C LEU A 41 13.01 -11.63 -5.66
N ILE A 42 12.34 -10.96 -4.72
CA ILE A 42 12.93 -9.78 -4.05
C ILE A 42 14.15 -10.20 -3.24
N ARG A 43 14.08 -11.31 -2.49
CA ARG A 43 15.20 -11.84 -1.71
C ARG A 43 16.37 -12.33 -2.57
N SER A 44 16.14 -12.74 -3.81
CA SER A 44 17.21 -13.19 -4.72
C SER A 44 17.97 -12.03 -5.36
N THR A 45 17.37 -10.82 -5.39
CA THR A 45 17.93 -9.63 -6.06
C THR A 45 18.41 -8.55 -5.09
N SER A 46 17.81 -8.45 -3.90
CA SER A 46 18.11 -7.41 -2.91
C SER A 46 18.61 -8.02 -1.60
N GLY A 47 19.77 -7.56 -1.14
CA GLY A 47 20.37 -8.00 0.12
C GLY A 47 19.53 -7.59 1.32
N ARG A 48 18.75 -8.53 1.85
CA ARG A 48 18.15 -8.72 3.20
C ARG A 48 17.51 -7.57 4.00
N ASP A 49 17.78 -6.29 3.76
CA ASP A 49 17.20 -5.20 4.56
C ASP A 49 15.87 -4.72 3.97
N SER A 50 14.78 -5.25 4.50
CA SER A 50 13.41 -4.84 4.18
C SER A 50 12.67 -4.43 5.46
N ASN A 51 11.91 -3.35 5.40
CA ASN A 51 11.08 -2.86 6.50
C ASN A 51 9.60 -2.97 6.10
N HIS A 52 8.89 -3.92 6.71
CA HIS A 52 7.48 -4.14 6.45
C HIS A 52 6.65 -3.50 7.55
N ARG A 53 5.64 -2.71 7.17
CA ARG A 53 4.70 -2.07 8.10
C ARG A 53 3.29 -2.24 7.58
N LYS A 54 2.34 -2.41 8.49
CA LYS A 54 0.91 -2.47 8.18
C LYS A 54 0.20 -1.35 8.90
N PHE A 55 -0.66 -0.64 8.18
CA PHE A 55 -1.50 0.43 8.70
C PHE A 55 -2.97 0.04 8.49
N ARG A 56 -3.81 0.35 9.48
CA ARG A 56 -5.27 0.23 9.35
C ARG A 56 -5.83 1.61 9.04
N CYS A 57 -6.66 1.69 8.01
CA CYS A 57 -7.37 2.91 7.63
C CYS A 57 -8.83 2.77 8.07
N ASP A 58 -9.26 3.56 9.05
CA ASP A 58 -10.64 3.54 9.52
C ASP A 58 -11.58 4.43 8.67
N LEU A 59 -11.00 5.36 7.91
CA LEU A 59 -11.74 6.25 7.00
C LEU A 59 -10.92 6.61 5.77
N SER A 60 -11.50 6.40 4.59
CA SER A 60 -10.96 6.81 3.30
C SER A 60 -12.06 7.50 2.51
N GLU A 61 -11.82 8.75 2.07
CA GLU A 61 -12.81 9.54 1.32
C GLU A 61 -12.15 10.20 0.09
N PRO A 62 -12.95 10.72 -0.86
CA PRO A 62 -12.41 11.44 -2.01
C PRO A 62 -11.66 12.72 -1.61
N VAL A 63 -10.59 13.04 -2.33
CA VAL A 63 -9.87 14.31 -2.14
C VAL A 63 -10.67 15.53 -2.60
N TYR A 64 -11.52 15.35 -3.61
CA TYR A 64 -12.26 16.44 -4.26
C TYR A 64 -13.73 16.39 -3.89
N ASP A 65 -14.29 17.57 -3.54
CA ASP A 65 -15.74 17.73 -3.36
C ASP A 65 -16.49 17.78 -4.70
N GLU A 66 -17.82 17.89 -4.64
CA GLU A 66 -18.71 17.97 -5.81
C GLU A 66 -18.40 19.14 -6.76
N ASN A 67 -17.73 20.19 -6.27
CA ASN A 67 -17.30 21.34 -7.05
C ASN A 67 -15.85 21.21 -7.55
N ARG A 68 -15.25 20.01 -7.41
CA ARG A 68 -13.85 19.69 -7.76
C ARG A 68 -12.82 20.49 -6.96
N ARG A 69 -13.16 20.95 -5.76
CA ARG A 69 -12.19 21.59 -4.87
C ARG A 69 -11.52 20.54 -4.01
N ALA A 70 -10.19 20.56 -3.99
CA ALA A 70 -9.41 19.69 -3.09
C ALA A 70 -9.66 20.10 -1.63
N ARG A 71 -9.90 19.12 -0.76
CA ARG A 71 -10.17 19.32 0.66
C ARG A 71 -9.12 18.59 1.49
N ALA A 72 -8.71 19.23 2.58
CA ALA A 72 -7.74 18.68 3.52
C ALA A 72 -8.42 18.10 4.78
N ASP A 73 -9.65 18.54 5.06
CA ASP A 73 -10.52 17.99 6.11
C ASP A 73 -11.32 16.78 5.61
N PHE A 74 -11.81 15.95 6.54
CA PHE A 74 -12.72 14.85 6.23
C PHE A 74 -14.16 15.36 6.12
N PHE A 75 -14.65 15.56 4.90
CA PHE A 75 -15.94 16.19 4.63
C PHE A 75 -17.08 15.19 4.41
N THR A 76 -16.79 13.89 4.42
CA THR A 76 -17.82 12.84 4.40
C THR A 76 -18.24 12.35 5.79
N LEU A 77 -17.54 12.80 6.84
CA LEU A 77 -17.97 12.62 8.21
C LEU A 77 -19.19 13.51 8.48
N GLU A 78 -20.30 12.89 8.90
CA GLU A 78 -21.37 13.64 9.54
C GLU A 78 -20.80 14.27 10.84
N GLN A 79 -21.00 15.58 11.02
CA GLN A 79 -20.57 16.30 12.23
C GLN A 79 -21.55 16.13 13.38
#